data_AF-A0A963X957-F1
#
_entry.id   AF-A0A963X957-F1
#
_cell.length_a   1.000
_cell.length_b   1.000
_cell.length_c   1.000
_cell.angle_alpha   90.00
_cell.angle_beta   90.00
_cell.angle_gamma   90.00
#
_symmetry.space_group_name_H-M   'P 1'
#
loop_
_entity.id
_entity.type
_entity.pdbx_description
1 polymer ?
#
loop_
_entity_poly.entity_id
_entity_poly.type
_entity_poly.pdbx_seq_one_letter_code
_entity_poly.pdbx_strand_id
1 'polypeptide(L)' 'MLSFDNVELYYDHVYALKGVSIALMEGETVALIGANGAGKSSILRAITGLRKIKSGQITYLGERLDG' A
#
# COMPACT_ATOMS: atom_id res chain seq x y z
N MET A 1 -1.65 0.26 -14.29
CA MET A 1 -2.23 1.08 -13.21
C MET A 1 -2.16 0.31 -11.90
N LEU A 2 -1.58 0.90 -10.86
CA LEU A 2 -1.59 0.39 -9.48
C LEU A 2 -2.41 1.37 -8.63
N SER A 3 -3.35 0.89 -7.83
CA SER A 3 -4.11 1.75 -6.92
C SER A 3 -4.25 1.17 -5.53
N PHE A 4 -4.31 2.07 -4.56
CA PHE A 4 -4.67 1.84 -3.17
C PHE A 4 -5.94 2.65 -2.90
N ASP A 5 -6.92 2.03 -2.28
CA ASP A 5 -8.12 2.71 -1.81
C ASP A 5 -8.33 2.44 -0.32
N ASN A 6 -8.15 3.50 0.49
CA ASN A 6 -8.29 3.54 1.94
C ASN A 6 -7.61 2.37 2.66
N VAL A 7 -6.37 2.09 2.27
CA VAL A 7 -5.63 0.92 2.76
C VAL A 7 -5.12 1.15 4.18
N GLU A 8 -5.49 0.24 5.07
CA GLU A 8 -4.92 0.16 6.41
C GLU A 8 -4.08 -1.11 6.57
N LEU A 9 -2.97 -0.98 7.30
CA LEU A 9 -2.08 -2.10 7.63
C LEU A 9 -1.52 -1.89 9.02
N TYR A 10 -1.49 -2.97 9.79
CA TYR A 10 -1.04 -2.96 11.18
C TYR A 10 0.12 -3.93 11.37
N TYR A 11 1.04 -3.56 12.26
CA TYR A 11 1.90 -4.50 12.95
C TYR A 11 1.44 -4.53 14.41
N ASP A 12 0.92 -5.67 14.83
CA ASP A 12 0.28 -5.84 16.14
C ASP A 12 -0.80 -4.78 16.37
N HIS A 13 -0.59 -3.87 17.33
CA HIS A 13 -1.51 -2.79 17.68
C HIS A 13 -1.11 -1.42 17.10
N VAL A 14 -0.11 -1.38 16.21
CA VAL A 14 0.44 -0.14 15.66
C VAL A 14 0.07 -0.01 14.18
N TYR A 15 -0.48 1.15 13.82
CA TYR A 15 -0.72 1.52 12.42
C TYR A 15 0.60 1.66 11.67
N ALA A 16 0.78 0.84 10.64
CA ALA A 16 1.84 0.99 9.66
C ALA A 16 1.38 1.80 8.44
N LEU A 17 0.13 1.63 8.04
CA LEU A 17 -0.58 2.43 7.03
C LEU A 17 -1.95 2.79 7.59
N LYS A 18 -2.35 4.06 7.48
CA LYS A 18 -3.60 4.57 8.04
C LYS A 18 -4.41 5.26 6.94
N GLY A 19 -5.28 4.50 6.29
CA GLY A 19 -6.20 4.99 5.26
C GLY A 19 -5.47 5.56 4.03
N VAL A 20 -4.47 4.84 3.52
CA VAL A 20 -3.66 5.32 2.38
C VAL A 20 -4.41 5.09 1.07
N SER A 21 -4.62 6.17 0.31
CA SER A 21 -5.13 6.12 -1.07
C SER A 21 -4.12 6.77 -2.03
N ILE A 22 -3.70 6.02 -3.04
CA ILE A 22 -2.76 6.45 -4.08
C ILE A 22 -3.11 5.77 -5.40
N ALA A 23 -2.84 6.44 -6.52
CA ALA A 23 -2.97 5.88 -7.86
C ALA A 23 -1.69 6.16 -8.64
N LEU A 24 -1.14 5.12 -9.26
CA LEU A 24 0.05 5.20 -10.11
C LEU A 24 -0.31 4.70 -11.50
N MET A 25 0.01 5.51 -12.50
CA MET A 25 -0.21 5.21 -13.90
C MET A 25 0.96 4.44 -14.50
N GLU A 26 0.71 3.79 -15.63
CA GLU A 26 1.77 3.08 -16.34
C GLU A 26 2.80 4.07 -16.90
N GLY A 27 4.09 3.72 -16.79
CA GLY A 27 5.19 4.59 -17.22
C GLY A 27 5.60 5.67 -16.21
N GLU A 28 4.87 5.84 -15.10
CA GLU A 28 5.26 6.80 -14.07
C GLU A 28 6.44 6.30 -13.22
N THR A 29 7.42 7.17 -12.99
CA THR A 29 8.47 6.95 -11.99
C THR A 29 8.09 7.68 -10.71
N VAL A 30 7.91 6.92 -9.63
CA VAL A 30 7.48 7.45 -8.33
C VAL A 30 8.54 7.18 -7.27
N ALA A 31 8.85 8.20 -6.48
CA ALA A 31 9.73 8.09 -5.32
C ALA A 31 8.90 8.10 -4.03
N LEU A 32 9.11 7.10 -3.17
CA LEU A 32 8.47 7.03 -1.86
C LEU A 32 9.41 7.57 -0.78
N ILE A 33 9.10 8.75 -0.25
CA ILE A 33 9.92 9.47 0.74
C ILE A 33 9.22 9.58 2.10
N GLY A 34 10.00 9.86 3.15
CA GLY A 34 9.50 10.05 4.51
C GLY A 34 10.48 9.54 5.58
N ALA A 35 10.23 9.89 6.84
CA ALA A 35 11.06 9.49 7.97
C ALA A 35 11.03 7.96 8.21
N ASN A 36 11.95 7.46 9.06
CA ASN A 36 11.88 6.08 9.53
C ASN A 36 10.57 5.84 10.29
N GLY A 37 9.94 4.69 10.04
CA GLY A 37 8.63 4.38 10.61
C GLY A 37 7.42 4.96 9.85
N ALA A 38 7.61 5.82 8.84
CA ALA A 38 6.51 6.43 8.08
C ALA A 38 5.68 5.46 7.19
N GLY A 39 5.93 4.14 7.26
CA GLY A 39 5.16 3.15 6.49
C GLY A 39 5.70 2.81 5.09
N LYS A 40 6.85 3.36 4.68
CA LYS A 40 7.40 3.14 3.32
C LYS A 40 7.56 1.66 2.95
N SER A 41 8.26 0.89 3.78
CA SER A 41 8.40 -0.55 3.57
C SER A 41 7.07 -1.31 3.71
N SER A 42 6.12 -0.77 4.48
CA SER A 42 4.78 -1.34 4.61
C SER A 42 3.99 -1.22 3.31
N ILE A 43 4.07 -0.08 2.61
CA ILE A 43 3.49 0.09 1.27
C ILE A 43 4.06 -0.97 0.33
N LEU A 44 5.39 -1.08 0.22
CA LEU A 44 6.03 -2.04 -0.67
C LEU A 44 5.65 -3.50 -0.35
N ARG A 45 5.56 -3.85 0.94
CA ARG A 45 5.10 -5.19 1.38
C ARG A 45 3.63 -5.45 1.08
N ALA A 46 2.78 -4.41 1.11
CA ALA A 46 1.38 -4.54 0.74
C ALA A 46 1.21 -4.74 -0.77
N ILE A 47 1.95 -3.99 -1.61
CA ILE A 47 1.94 -4.17 -3.08
C ILE A 47 2.35 -5.60 -3.45
N THR A 48 3.39 -6.12 -2.81
CA THR A 48 3.96 -7.43 -3.13
C THR A 48 3.19 -8.60 -2.50
N GLY A 49 2.11 -8.34 -1.76
CA GLY A 49 1.35 -9.37 -1.04
C GLY A 49 2.10 -10.00 0.15
N LEU A 50 3.29 -9.51 0.49
CA LEU A 50 4.07 -10.00 1.63
C LEU A 50 3.43 -9.66 2.99
N ARG A 51 2.53 -8.67 3.02
CA ARG A 51 1.71 -8.35 4.19
C ARG A 51 0.27 -8.07 3.78
N LYS A 52 -0.64 -8.73 4.48
CA LYS A 52 -2.08 -8.57 4.31
C LYS A 52 -2.54 -7.21 4.86
N ILE A 53 -3.36 -6.52 4.09
CA ILE A 53 -4.03 -5.29 4.54
C ILE A 53 -5.17 -5.65 5.50
N LYS A 54 -5.48 -4.74 6.42
CA LYS A 54 -6.59 -4.90 7.37
C LYS A 54 -7.92 -4.46 6.76
N SER A 55 -7.89 -3.40 5.95
CA SER A 55 -9.04 -2.83 5.25
C SER A 55 -8.59 -2.10 3.98
N GLY A 56 -9.57 -1.74 3.15
CA GLY A 56 -9.33 -1.12 1.86
C GLY A 56 -9.15 -2.14 0.75
N GLN A 57 -8.52 -1.72 -0.34
CA GLN A 57 -8.20 -2.57 -1.49
C GLN A 57 -6.92 -2.11 -2.18
N ILE A 58 -6.16 -3.06 -2.70
CA ILE A 58 -5.04 -2.78 -3.62
C ILE A 58 -5.37 -3.44 -4.95
N THR A 59 -5.28 -2.69 -6.06
CA THR A 59 -5.45 -3.24 -7.40
C THR A 59 -4.23 -2.99 -8.27
N TYR A 60 -3.90 -3.96 -9.13
CA TYR A 60 -2.86 -3.86 -10.13
C TYR A 60 -3.40 -4.36 -11.47
N LEU A 61 -3.32 -3.50 -12.49
CA LEU A 61 -3.86 -3.77 -13.83
C LEU A 61 -5.34 -4.20 -13.80
N GLY A 62 -6.13 -3.64 -12.88
CA GLY A 62 -7.55 -3.96 -12.72
C GLY A 62 -7.83 -5.20 -11.85
N GLU A 63 -6.80 -5.97 -11.51
CA GLU A 63 -6.91 -7.16 -10.67
C GLU A 63 -6.66 -6.84 -9.20
N ARG A 64 -7.41 -7.47 -8.30
CA ARG A 64 -7.24 -7.30 -6.85
C ARG A 64 -6.01 -8.08 -6.37
N LEU A 65 -5.12 -7.41 -5.63
CA LEU A 65 -3.87 -8.02 -5.13
C LEU A 65 -3.96 -8.54 -3.69
N ASP A 66 -4.93 -8.07 -2.90
CA ASP A 66 -5.13 -8.46 -1.51
C ASP A 66 -6.01 -9.71 -1.40
N GLY A 67 -5.39 -10.89 -1.51
CA GLY A 67 -5.94 -12.19 -1.09
C GLY A 67 -5.88 -12.40 0.43
#